data_AF-A0A0U3AHH5-F1
#
_entry.id   AF-A0A0U3AHH5-F1
#
_cell.length_a   1.000
_cell.length_b   1.000
_cell.length_c   1.000
_cell.angle_alpha   90.00
_cell.angle_beta   90.00
_cell.angle_gamma   90.00
#
_symmetry.space_group_name_H-M   'P 1'
#
loop_
_entity.id
_entity.type
_entity.pdbx_description
1 polymer ?
#
loop_
_entity_poly.entity_id
_entity_poly.type
_entity_poly.pdbx_seq_one_letter_code
_entity_poly.pdbx_strand_id
1 'polypeptide(L)'
;MPSEMLYAFSSAGNNNGSAFAGLSANTPFYNVALGVAMWASRYWLIIPVLAIAGSLAAKRPTAVTAGTLPTHGPLFVAMLVGVVLILGALTFVPSLALGPIVEHLLLPRSD
;
A
#
# COMPACT_ATOMS: atom_id res chain seq x y z
N MET A 1 -7.50 8.31 -17.51
CA MET A 1 -6.05 8.51 -17.80
C MET A 1 -5.24 8.67 -16.49
N PRO A 2 -5.61 9.58 -15.55
CA PRO A 2 -5.00 9.61 -14.21
C PRO A 2 -5.08 8.27 -13.46
N SER A 3 -6.22 7.56 -13.54
CA SER A 3 -6.41 6.27 -12.85
C SER A 3 -5.47 5.17 -13.34
N GLU A 4 -5.14 5.13 -14.64
CA GLU A 4 -4.23 4.11 -15.18
C GLU A 4 -2.79 4.32 -14.74
N MET A 5 -2.33 5.57 -14.75
CA MET A 5 -1.01 5.92 -14.21
C MET A 5 -0.94 5.66 -12.70
N LEU A 6 -1.96 6.10 -11.96
CA LEU A 6 -2.05 5.86 -10.52
C LEU A 6 -2.00 4.37 -10.21
N TYR A 7 -2.74 3.55 -10.95
CA TYR A 7 -2.76 2.10 -10.76
C TYR A 7 -1.42 1.46 -11.13
N ALA A 8 -0.81 1.84 -12.25
CA ALA A 8 0.49 1.30 -12.67
C ALA A 8 1.59 1.55 -11.61
N PHE A 9 1.70 2.78 -11.11
CA PHE A 9 2.66 3.11 -10.06
C PHE A 9 2.30 2.50 -8.70
N SER A 10 1.02 2.41 -8.35
CA SER A 10 0.60 1.75 -7.11
C SER A 10 0.90 0.26 -7.13
N SER A 11 0.66 -0.41 -8.25
CA SER A 11 0.96 -1.84 -8.46
C SER A 11 2.47 -2.09 -8.40
N ALA A 12 3.27 -1.30 -9.13
CA ALA A 12 4.73 -1.38 -9.10
C ALA A 12 5.30 -1.08 -7.70
N GLY A 13 4.82 -0.02 -7.07
CA GLY A 13 5.20 0.41 -5.72
C GLY A 13 4.78 -0.54 -4.60
N ASN A 14 3.89 -1.49 -4.87
CA ASN A 14 3.53 -2.58 -3.94
C ASN A 14 3.97 -3.96 -4.44
N ASN A 15 4.75 -4.02 -5.52
CA ASN A 15 5.19 -5.27 -6.16
C ASN A 15 4.04 -6.25 -6.45
N ASN A 16 2.85 -5.76 -6.81
CA ASN A 16 1.68 -6.60 -7.10
C ASN A 16 1.75 -7.23 -8.50
N GLY A 17 2.04 -6.42 -9.52
CA GLY A 17 2.19 -6.85 -10.91
C GLY A 17 0.91 -6.78 -11.76
N SER A 18 -0.24 -6.42 -11.19
CA SER A 18 -1.45 -6.14 -11.96
C SER A 18 -1.33 -4.83 -12.77
N ALA A 19 -2.10 -4.74 -13.87
CA ALA A 19 -2.23 -3.54 -14.68
C ALA A 19 -3.64 -3.45 -15.30
N PHE A 20 -4.14 -2.23 -15.54
CA PHE A 20 -5.35 -2.02 -16.34
C PHE A 20 -5.12 -2.27 -17.84
N ALA A 21 -3.86 -2.30 -18.29
CA ALA A 21 -3.43 -2.60 -19.65
C ALA A 21 -3.88 -1.63 -20.77
N GLY A 22 -4.59 -0.54 -20.46
CA GLY A 22 -4.81 0.56 -21.41
C GLY A 22 -3.62 1.53 -21.52
N LEU A 23 -2.79 1.62 -20.48
CA LEU A 23 -1.54 2.40 -20.50
C LEU A 23 -0.45 1.68 -21.30
N SER A 24 0.04 2.31 -22.38
CA SER A 24 1.22 1.82 -23.13
C SER A 24 2.51 2.06 -22.34
N ALA A 25 2.84 1.12 -21.46
CA ALA A 25 3.99 1.20 -20.56
C ALA A 25 5.32 0.79 -21.21
N ASN A 26 5.32 0.28 -22.45
CA ASN A 26 6.56 -0.09 -23.15
C ASN A 26 7.27 1.13 -23.76
N THR A 27 7.58 2.10 -22.91
CA THR A 27 8.44 3.24 -23.25
C THR A 27 9.65 3.23 -22.33
N PRO A 28 10.81 3.78 -22.76
CA PRO A 28 11.98 3.86 -21.90
C PRO A 28 11.67 4.53 -20.55
N PHE A 29 10.82 5.56 -20.55
CA PHE A 29 10.38 6.23 -19.33
C PHE A 29 9.67 5.29 -18.36
N TYR A 30 8.57 4.64 -18.79
CA TYR A 30 7.77 3.80 -17.90
C TYR A 30 8.53 2.55 -17.45
N ASN A 31 9.29 1.93 -18.34
CA ASN A 31 10.12 0.77 -17.99
C ASN A 31 11.12 1.11 -16.87
N VAL A 32 11.79 2.26 -16.96
CA VAL A 32 12.75 2.71 -15.93
C VAL A 32 12.01 3.15 -14.65
N ALA A 33 10.99 3.99 -14.76
CA ALA A 33 10.30 4.55 -13.61
C ALA A 33 9.59 3.46 -12.78
N LEU A 34 8.86 2.54 -13.43
CA LEU A 34 8.21 1.42 -12.76
C LEU A 34 9.24 0.42 -12.23
N GLY A 35 10.32 0.16 -12.97
CA GLY A 35 11.42 -0.68 -12.51
C GLY A 35 12.10 -0.16 -11.23
N VAL A 36 12.37 1.15 -11.17
CA VAL A 36 12.89 1.82 -9.97
C VAL A 36 11.87 1.75 -8.82
N ALA A 37 10.59 1.99 -9.09
CA ALA A 37 9.54 1.89 -8.08
C ALA A 37 9.49 0.48 -7.48
N MET A 38 9.55 -0.57 -8.30
CA MET A 38 9.58 -1.97 -7.85
C MET A 38 10.85 -2.30 -7.06
N TRP A 39 12.01 -1.86 -7.51
CA TRP A 39 13.28 -2.08 -6.83
C TRP A 39 13.30 -1.43 -5.44
N ALA A 40 12.84 -0.18 -5.37
CA ALA A 40 12.72 0.57 -4.12
C ALA A 40 11.73 -0.10 -3.17
N SER A 41 10.51 -0.36 -3.60
CA SER A 41 9.48 -0.97 -2.75
C SER A 41 9.84 -2.37 -2.26
N ARG A 42 10.62 -3.13 -3.03
CA ARG A 42 11.03 -4.48 -2.61
C ARG A 42 12.20 -4.43 -1.63
N TYR A 43 13.34 -3.91 -2.06
CA TYR A 43 14.60 -4.10 -1.33
C TYR A 43 14.79 -3.08 -0.22
N TRP A 44 14.38 -1.82 -0.43
CA TRP A 44 14.50 -0.81 0.61
C TRP A 44 13.52 -1.02 1.76
N LEU A 45 12.39 -1.72 1.54
CA LEU A 45 11.50 -2.13 2.64
C LEU A 45 12.04 -3.37 3.38
N ILE A 46 12.73 -4.28 2.70
CA ILE A 46 13.32 -5.47 3.34
C ILE A 46 14.40 -5.06 4.38
N ILE A 47 15.22 -4.05 4.08
CA ILE A 47 16.31 -3.60 4.98
C ILE A 47 15.80 -3.24 6.39
N PRO A 48 14.86 -2.29 6.59
CA PRO A 48 14.35 -1.95 7.90
C PRO A 48 13.55 -3.09 8.54
N VAL A 49 12.86 -3.94 7.76
CA VAL A 49 12.18 -5.13 8.29
C VAL A 49 13.19 -6.11 8.90
N LEU A 50 14.31 -6.37 8.24
CA LEU A 50 15.38 -7.20 8.78
C LEU A 50 16.05 -6.55 10.00
N ALA A 51 16.21 -5.22 10.02
CA ALA A 51 16.70 -4.50 11.19
C ALA A 51 15.75 -4.64 12.40
N ILE A 52 14.43 -4.56 12.17
CA ILE A 52 13.40 -4.82 13.20
C ILE A 52 13.51 -6.27 13.67
N ALA A 53 13.63 -7.24 12.76
CA ALA A 53 13.78 -8.65 13.11
C ALA A 53 15.03 -8.90 13.98
N GLY A 54 16.18 -8.34 13.61
CA GLY A 54 17.41 -8.42 14.42
C GLY A 54 17.26 -7.77 15.80
N SER A 55 16.62 -6.60 15.87
CA SER A 55 16.33 -5.91 17.13
C SER A 55 15.39 -6.71 18.04
N LEU A 56 14.39 -7.37 17.46
CA LEU A 56 13.45 -8.23 18.19
C LEU A 56 14.09 -9.55 18.63
N ALA A 57 14.95 -10.15 17.81
CA ALA A 57 15.67 -11.39 18.13
C ALA A 57 16.57 -11.25 19.36
N ALA A 58 17.10 -10.05 19.61
CA ALA A 58 17.89 -9.75 20.81
C ALA A 58 17.05 -9.57 22.09
N LYS A 59 15.72 -9.45 21.98
CA LYS A 59 14.82 -9.22 23.13
C LYS A 59 14.28 -10.55 23.67
N ARG A 60 14.14 -10.64 25.00
CA ARG A 60 13.48 -11.77 25.66
C ARG A 60 11.98 -11.49 25.80
N PRO A 61 11.09 -12.46 25.48
CA PRO A 61 9.66 -12.33 25.77
C PRO A 61 9.42 -12.15 27.28
N THR A 62 8.49 -11.27 27.64
CA THR A 62 8.07 -11.04 29.03
C THR A 62 6.76 -11.75 29.33
N ALA A 63 6.54 -12.09 30.60
CA ALA A 63 5.27 -12.67 31.04
C ALA A 63 4.10 -11.69 30.84
N VAL A 64 2.90 -12.24 30.63
CA VAL A 64 1.65 -11.48 30.54
C VAL A 64 1.34 -10.89 31.92
N THR A 65 0.95 -9.61 31.95
CA THR A 65 0.57 -8.89 33.16
C THR A 65 -0.81 -8.26 33.00
N ALA A 66 -1.34 -7.65 34.07
CA ALA A 66 -2.60 -6.91 34.01
C ALA A 66 -2.59 -5.73 33.00
N GLY A 67 -1.41 -5.21 32.65
CA GLY A 67 -1.24 -4.16 31.64
C GLY A 67 -1.04 -4.66 30.21
N THR A 68 -0.98 -5.97 29.98
CA THR A 68 -0.74 -6.53 28.64
C THR A 68 -2.04 -6.51 27.82
N LEU A 69 -2.07 -5.74 26.74
CA LEU A 69 -3.19 -5.71 25.80
C LEU A 69 -3.30 -7.07 25.05
N PRO A 70 -4.45 -7.75 25.07
CA PRO A 70 -4.65 -8.94 24.23
C PRO A 70 -4.56 -8.59 22.74
N THR A 71 -3.60 -9.18 22.02
CA THR A 71 -3.43 -8.99 20.57
C THR A 71 -4.27 -9.98 19.74
N HIS A 72 -5.43 -10.35 20.27
CA HIS A 72 -6.38 -11.30 19.68
C HIS A 72 -7.82 -10.92 20.05
N GLY A 73 -8.79 -11.54 19.39
CA GLY A 73 -10.21 -11.26 19.59
C GLY A 73 -10.69 -9.99 18.85
N PRO A 74 -11.99 -9.69 18.94
CA PRO A 74 -12.63 -8.68 18.09
C PRO A 74 -12.05 -7.27 18.24
N LEU A 75 -11.67 -6.88 19.47
CA LEU A 75 -11.14 -5.55 19.74
C LEU A 75 -9.82 -5.29 19.01
N PHE A 76 -8.86 -6.22 19.10
CA PHE A 76 -7.58 -6.07 18.41
C PHE A 76 -7.74 -6.10 16.89
N VAL A 77 -8.63 -6.97 16.38
CA VAL A 77 -8.93 -7.03 14.94
C VAL A 77 -9.51 -5.70 14.45
N ALA A 78 -10.50 -5.15 15.15
CA ALA A 78 -11.11 -3.87 14.78
C ALA A 78 -10.09 -2.72 14.84
N MET A 79 -9.25 -2.69 15.88
CA MET A 79 -8.18 -1.70 16.01
C MET A 79 -7.18 -1.80 14.85
N LEU A 80 -6.70 -3.02 14.53
CA LEU A 80 -5.72 -3.24 13.47
C LEU A 80 -6.29 -2.86 12.09
N VAL A 81 -7.51 -3.29 11.79
CA VAL A 81 -8.21 -2.91 10.55
C VAL A 81 -8.38 -1.40 10.48
N GLY A 82 -8.81 -0.77 11.58
CA GLY A 82 -8.96 0.69 11.67
C GLY A 82 -7.65 1.42 11.36
N VAL A 83 -6.54 1.01 11.97
CA VAL A 83 -5.22 1.59 11.71
C VAL A 83 -4.83 1.46 10.24
N VAL A 84 -4.98 0.28 9.64
CA VAL A 84 -4.63 0.04 8.23
C VAL A 84 -5.51 0.88 7.29
N LEU A 85 -6.82 0.90 7.51
CA LEU A 85 -7.76 1.67 6.68
C LEU A 85 -7.54 3.18 6.81
N ILE A 86 -7.32 3.69 8.02
CA ILE A 86 -7.07 5.12 8.24
C ILE A 86 -5.77 5.55 7.57
N LEU A 87 -4.67 4.80 7.78
CA LEU A 87 -3.39 5.12 7.14
C LEU A 87 -3.49 5.06 5.61
N GLY A 88 -4.13 4.02 5.07
CA GLY A 88 -4.36 3.88 3.64
C GLY A 88 -5.22 5.02 3.08
N ALA A 89 -6.35 5.32 3.72
CA ALA A 89 -7.25 6.39 3.31
C ALA A 89 -6.54 7.75 3.34
N LEU A 90 -5.91 8.13 4.45
CA LEU A 90 -5.25 9.43 4.58
C LEU A 90 -4.11 9.61 3.56
N THR A 91 -3.45 8.52 3.15
CA THR A 91 -2.38 8.56 2.15
C THR A 91 -2.93 8.67 0.73
N PHE A 92 -3.99 7.92 0.39
CA PHE A 92 -4.46 7.78 -0.99
C PHE A 92 -5.66 8.66 -1.35
N VAL A 93 -6.41 9.21 -0.38
CA VAL A 93 -7.62 10.01 -0.63
C VAL A 93 -7.43 11.10 -1.70
N PRO A 94 -6.37 11.94 -1.66
CA PRO A 94 -6.18 12.97 -2.69
C PRO A 94 -6.03 12.38 -4.10
N SER A 95 -5.24 11.31 -4.24
CA SER A 95 -5.03 10.64 -5.53
C SER A 95 -6.27 9.90 -6.04
N LEU A 96 -7.02 9.26 -5.13
CA LEU A 96 -8.25 8.55 -5.47
C LEU A 96 -9.37 9.52 -5.87
N ALA A 97 -9.44 10.67 -5.21
CA ALA A 97 -10.36 11.75 -5.56
C ALA A 97 -10.12 12.23 -6.99
N LEU A 98 -8.87 12.53 -7.35
CA LEU A 98 -8.50 13.05 -8.68
C LEU A 98 -8.44 11.99 -9.79
N GLY A 99 -8.42 10.71 -9.44
CA GLY A 99 -8.46 9.60 -10.39
C GLY A 99 -9.85 8.98 -10.47
N PRO A 100 -10.06 7.79 -9.88
CA PRO A 100 -11.25 6.99 -10.11
C PRO A 100 -12.55 7.65 -9.64
N ILE A 101 -12.52 8.45 -8.58
CA ILE A 101 -13.75 9.05 -8.05
C ILE A 101 -14.29 10.10 -9.02
N VAL A 102 -13.48 11.06 -9.45
CA VAL A 102 -13.89 12.06 -10.44
C VAL A 102 -14.24 11.41 -11.78
N GLU A 103 -13.45 10.43 -12.25
CA GLU A 103 -13.77 9.70 -13.47
C GLU A 103 -15.14 9.03 -13.39
N HIS A 104 -15.50 8.40 -12.26
CA HIS A 104 -16.82 7.79 -12.06
C HIS A 104 -17.96 8.81 -12.03
N LEU A 105 -17.78 9.95 -11.37
CA LEU A 105 -18.81 11.01 -11.27
C LEU A 105 -19.09 11.69 -12.61
N LEU A 106 -18.14 11.67 -13.54
CA LEU A 106 -18.25 12.26 -14.87
C LEU A 106 -18.72 11.26 -15.93
N LEU A 107 -18.90 9.98 -15.59
CA LEU A 107 -19.47 9.00 -16.52
C LEU A 107 -20.89 9.46 -16.91
N PRO A 108 -21.21 9.55 -18.21
CA PRO A 108 -22.56 9.83 -18.66
C PRO A 108 -23.51 8.79 -18.06
N ARG A 109 -24.62 9.26 -17.47
CA ARG A 109 -25.69 8.33 -17.10
C ARG A 109 -26.27 7.77 -18.39
N SER A 110 -26.27 6.45 -18.51
CA SER A 110 -26.95 5.75 -19.60
C SER A 110 -28.44 5.73 -19.29
N ASP A 111 -29.10 6.86 -19.55
CA ASP A 111 -30.56 7.00 -19.58
C ASP A 111 -31.05 6.79 -21.02
#